data_AF-A0A3Q0IZF7-F1
#
_entry.id   AF-A0A3Q0IZF7-F1
#
_cell.length_a   1.000
_cell.length_b   1.000
_cell.length_c   1.000
_cell.angle_alpha   90.00
_cell.angle_beta   90.00
_cell.angle_gamma   90.00
#
_symmetry.space_group_name_H-M   'P 1'
#
loop_
_entity.id
_entity.type
_entity.pdbx_description
1 polymer ?
#
loop_
_entity_poly.entity_id
_entity_poly.type
_entity_poly.pdbx_seq_one_letter_code
_entity_poly.pdbx_strand_id
1 'polypeptide(L)'
;MRIRCNLYDPTQVPHFREMYTKSYNRAIPYVIGIIGAFYTKHLQQTQFQFSSVAVKIFMFSAAVIGTHIMFIVPMLFVSSGHQYNVWEHVLYAPLHRLVWAVAMCNFIVVHNAGGYGVISSFLGCRLFAPLSRLCYGVYLTHVAIMLIELGSSHSSEYVTMIGLTQDIFGDLSMSLLVSFVLNLLLESPLDTFHKKLKRSILNHMEASKRTQVYPISAQVGIDSRRTYLKPTGILPRYKIDPEENQP
;
A
#
# COMPACT_ATOMS: atom_id res chain seq x y z
N MET A 1 3.32 -6.61 38.69
CA MET A 1 2.86 -7.84 38.02
C MET A 1 4.07 -8.51 37.37
N ARG A 2 4.50 -9.70 37.81
CA ARG A 2 5.64 -10.43 37.21
C ARG A 2 5.13 -11.24 36.01
N ILE A 3 5.32 -10.73 34.80
CA ILE A 3 5.12 -11.54 33.59
C ILE A 3 6.49 -12.12 33.25
N ARG A 4 6.73 -13.40 33.62
CA ARG A 4 7.88 -14.14 33.11
C ARG A 4 7.56 -14.54 31.67
N CYS A 5 7.96 -13.72 30.71
CA CYS A 5 7.89 -14.09 29.30
C CYS A 5 9.07 -15.02 28.98
N ASN A 6 8.81 -16.34 28.95
CA ASN A 6 9.77 -17.29 28.38
C ASN A 6 9.62 -17.23 26.85
N LEU A 7 10.32 -16.28 26.21
CA LEU A 7 10.21 -15.96 24.78
C LEU A 7 11.07 -16.85 23.87
N TYR A 8 11.69 -17.91 24.42
CA TYR A 8 12.57 -18.79 23.65
C TYR A 8 11.88 -19.50 22.48
N ASP A 9 10.56 -19.72 22.56
CA ASP A 9 9.77 -20.24 21.45
C ASP A 9 8.41 -19.50 21.32
N PRO A 10 8.27 -18.56 20.35
CA PRO A 10 7.03 -17.81 20.17
C PRO A 10 5.85 -18.71 19.76
N THR A 11 6.11 -19.92 19.23
CA THR A 11 5.04 -20.85 18.82
C THR A 11 4.30 -21.48 19.99
N GLN A 12 4.93 -21.52 21.18
CA GLN A 12 4.34 -22.07 22.41
C GLN A 12 3.42 -21.07 23.11
N VAL A 13 3.49 -19.78 22.77
CA VAL A 13 2.66 -18.74 23.39
C VAL A 13 1.25 -18.83 22.79
N PRO A 14 0.21 -19.17 23.57
CA PRO A 14 -1.15 -19.37 23.03
C PRO A 14 -1.66 -18.14 22.30
N HIS A 15 -1.34 -16.94 22.80
CA HIS A 15 -1.71 -15.68 22.17
C HIS A 15 -1.13 -15.52 20.75
N PHE A 16 0.15 -15.86 20.55
CA PHE A 16 0.78 -15.78 19.24
C PHE A 16 0.14 -16.79 18.26
N ARG A 17 -0.05 -18.03 18.72
CA ARG A 17 -0.59 -19.12 17.90
C ARG A 17 -2.09 -18.98 17.58
N GLU A 18 -2.86 -18.30 18.42
CA GLU A 18 -4.30 -18.19 18.22
C GLU A 18 -4.73 -16.85 17.64
N MET A 19 -4.01 -15.77 17.97
CA MET A 19 -4.34 -14.43 17.47
C MET A 19 -3.49 -13.99 16.28
N TYR A 20 -2.18 -14.24 16.29
CA TYR A 20 -1.26 -13.67 15.29
C TYR A 20 -1.10 -14.53 14.03
N THR A 21 -1.05 -15.86 14.16
CA THR A 21 -0.86 -16.77 13.00
C THR A 21 -2.11 -16.91 12.14
N LYS A 22 -3.30 -16.71 12.72
CA LYS A 22 -4.57 -16.98 12.04
C LYS A 22 -5.03 -15.78 11.21
N SER A 23 -4.90 -15.86 9.90
CA SER A 23 -5.22 -14.79 8.95
C SER A 23 -6.67 -14.27 9.06
N TYR A 24 -7.62 -15.12 9.42
CA TYR A 24 -9.03 -14.73 9.55
C TYR A 24 -9.28 -13.71 10.66
N ASN A 25 -8.43 -13.63 11.69
CA ASN A 25 -8.51 -12.59 12.72
C ASN A 25 -8.24 -11.18 12.18
N ARG A 26 -7.71 -11.08 10.95
CA ARG A 26 -7.44 -9.83 10.25
C ARG A 26 -8.37 -9.63 9.04
N ALA A 27 -9.41 -10.45 8.87
CA ALA A 27 -10.34 -10.36 7.74
C ALA A 27 -11.15 -9.06 7.71
N ILE A 28 -11.53 -8.53 8.87
CA ILE A 28 -12.38 -7.34 9.03
C ILE A 28 -11.90 -6.13 8.20
N PRO A 29 -10.65 -5.64 8.34
CA PRO A 29 -10.18 -4.50 7.56
C PRO A 29 -10.20 -4.75 6.05
N TYR A 30 -9.97 -5.98 5.59
CA TYR A 30 -10.05 -6.30 4.16
C TYR A 30 -11.47 -6.15 3.63
N VAL A 31 -12.47 -6.67 4.34
CA VAL A 31 -13.88 -6.57 3.95
C VAL A 31 -14.32 -5.10 3.92
N ILE A 32 -13.99 -4.32 4.95
CA ILE A 32 -14.31 -2.88 5.01
C ILE A 32 -13.63 -2.12 3.87
N GLY A 33 -12.38 -2.46 3.53
CA GLY A 33 -11.66 -1.86 2.41
C GLY A 33 -12.33 -2.14 1.07
N ILE A 34 -12.78 -3.38 0.82
CA ILE A 34 -13.50 -3.76 -0.40
C ILE A 34 -14.82 -2.99 -0.50
N ILE A 35 -15.61 -2.95 0.58
CA ILE A 35 -16.86 -2.18 0.64
C ILE A 35 -16.59 -0.69 0.36
N GLY A 36 -15.55 -0.13 0.99
CA GLY A 36 -15.12 1.25 0.77
C GLY A 36 -14.74 1.55 -0.66
N ALA A 37 -14.06 0.61 -1.34
CA ALA A 37 -13.69 0.75 -2.75
C ALA A 37 -14.93 0.77 -3.67
N PHE A 38 -15.90 -0.13 -3.45
CA PHE A 38 -17.16 -0.11 -4.18
C PHE A 38 -17.94 1.19 -3.96
N TYR A 39 -18.01 1.64 -2.70
CA TYR A 39 -18.66 2.89 -2.33
C TYR A 39 -17.99 4.10 -3.01
N THR A 40 -16.66 4.18 -2.95
CA THR A 40 -15.88 5.25 -3.60
C THR A 40 -16.14 5.29 -5.11
N LYS A 41 -16.14 4.12 -5.77
CA LYS A 41 -16.41 4.02 -7.20
C LYS A 41 -17.83 4.52 -7.54
N HIS A 42 -18.81 4.18 -6.71
CA HIS A 42 -20.18 4.64 -6.90
C HIS A 42 -20.29 6.17 -6.75
N LEU A 43 -19.64 6.76 -5.75
CA LEU A 43 -19.61 8.22 -5.55
C LEU A 43 -18.95 8.96 -6.73
N GLN A 44 -17.87 8.40 -7.27
CA GLN A 44 -17.21 8.94 -8.46
C GLN A 44 -18.12 8.89 -9.69
N GLN A 45 -18.92 7.83 -9.86
CA GLN A 45 -19.87 7.73 -10.97
C GLN A 45 -21.02 8.74 -10.85
N THR A 46 -21.49 9.02 -9.64
CA THR A 46 -22.56 10.00 -9.38
C THR A 46 -22.07 11.44 -9.28
N GLN A 47 -20.75 11.67 -9.38
CA GLN A 47 -20.11 12.98 -9.22
C GLN A 47 -20.50 13.68 -7.90
N PHE A 48 -20.78 12.89 -6.86
CA PHE A 48 -21.19 13.42 -5.57
C PHE A 48 -20.02 14.10 -4.87
N GLN A 49 -20.23 15.34 -4.43
CA GLN A 49 -19.23 16.10 -3.66
C GLN A 49 -19.75 16.35 -2.25
N PHE A 50 -18.88 16.13 -1.26
CA PHE A 50 -19.21 16.42 0.13
C PHE A 50 -19.13 17.92 0.41
N SER A 51 -20.04 18.42 1.25
CA SER A 51 -19.92 19.76 1.82
C SER A 51 -18.67 19.86 2.71
N SER A 52 -17.97 20.99 2.66
CA SER A 52 -16.76 21.25 3.44
C SER A 52 -16.95 21.06 4.95
N VAL A 53 -18.17 21.31 5.47
CA VAL A 53 -18.49 21.09 6.88
C VAL A 53 -18.59 19.60 7.20
N ALA A 54 -19.27 18.83 6.34
CA ALA A 54 -19.41 17.39 6.51
C ALA A 54 -18.04 16.70 6.47
N VAL A 55 -17.16 17.10 5.55
CA VAL A 55 -15.78 16.58 5.47
C VAL A 55 -15.01 16.79 6.76
N LYS A 56 -15.05 18.00 7.32
CA LYS A 56 -14.36 18.32 8.58
C LYS A 56 -14.89 17.49 9.75
N ILE A 57 -16.21 17.32 9.85
CA ILE A 57 -16.84 16.49 10.89
C ILE A 57 -16.44 15.03 10.73
N PHE A 58 -16.50 14.48 9.52
CA PHE A 58 -16.10 13.09 9.26
C PHE A 58 -14.62 12.85 9.55
N MET A 59 -13.75 13.75 9.14
CA MET A 59 -12.31 13.68 9.43
C MET A 59 -12.03 13.77 10.93
N PHE A 60 -12.61 14.75 11.62
CA PHE A 60 -12.38 14.95 13.05
C PHE A 60 -12.91 13.78 13.86
N SER A 61 -14.13 13.30 13.56
CA SER A 61 -14.71 12.14 14.23
C SER A 61 -13.89 10.87 13.97
N ALA A 62 -13.49 10.60 12.73
CA ALA A 62 -12.65 9.45 12.40
C ALA A 62 -11.29 9.51 13.11
N ALA A 63 -10.65 10.68 13.16
CA ALA A 63 -9.38 10.88 13.84
C ALA A 63 -9.49 10.69 15.35
N VAL A 64 -10.48 11.33 15.99
CA VAL A 64 -10.67 11.26 17.45
C VAL A 64 -11.09 9.86 17.88
N ILE A 65 -12.14 9.31 17.28
CA ILE A 65 -12.69 8.01 17.65
C ILE A 65 -11.68 6.89 17.33
N GLY A 66 -11.07 6.93 16.14
CA GLY A 66 -10.09 5.94 15.71
C GLY A 66 -8.86 5.93 16.62
N THR A 67 -8.29 7.10 16.91
CA THR A 67 -7.09 7.21 17.76
C THR A 67 -7.41 6.82 19.21
N HIS A 68 -8.55 7.26 19.74
CA HIS A 68 -8.96 6.94 21.11
C HIS A 68 -9.14 5.44 21.30
N ILE A 69 -9.90 4.79 20.43
CA ILE A 69 -10.16 3.35 20.54
C ILE A 69 -8.88 2.54 20.29
N MET A 70 -8.03 2.93 19.34
CA MET A 70 -6.83 2.16 19.00
C MET A 70 -5.70 2.30 20.02
N PHE A 71 -5.46 3.49 20.57
CA PHE A 71 -4.27 3.77 21.39
C PHE A 71 -4.59 4.02 22.87
N ILE A 72 -5.68 4.72 23.19
CA ILE A 72 -5.96 5.14 24.57
C ILE A 72 -6.61 3.99 25.35
N VAL A 73 -7.58 3.30 24.76
CA VAL A 73 -8.31 2.21 25.44
C VAL A 73 -7.39 1.07 25.90
N PRO A 74 -6.42 0.56 25.11
CA PRO A 74 -5.46 -0.42 25.59
C PRO A 74 -4.63 0.04 26.78
N MET A 75 -4.23 1.32 26.82
CA MET A 75 -3.47 1.86 27.95
C MET A 75 -4.27 1.82 29.24
N LEU A 76 -5.61 2.00 29.17
CA LEU A 76 -6.49 1.87 30.34
C LEU A 76 -6.52 0.43 30.86
N PHE A 77 -6.53 -0.58 29.98
CA PHE A 77 -6.49 -1.99 30.38
C PHE A 77 -5.16 -2.40 31.03
N VAL A 78 -4.06 -1.73 30.69
CA VAL A 78 -2.74 -2.00 31.25
C VAL A 78 -2.48 -1.19 32.53
N SER A 79 -3.27 -0.15 32.80
CA SER A 79 -3.14 0.68 33.98
C SER A 79 -3.41 -0.11 35.26
N SER A 80 -2.54 0.05 36.26
CA SER A 80 -2.50 -0.72 37.51
C SER A 80 -3.79 -0.70 38.36
N GLY A 81 -4.75 0.17 38.03
CA GLY A 81 -6.03 0.31 38.75
C GLY A 81 -7.23 -0.37 38.09
N HIS A 82 -7.11 -0.88 36.86
CA HIS A 82 -8.26 -1.45 36.14
C HIS A 82 -8.45 -2.93 36.49
N GLN A 83 -9.65 -3.31 36.93
CA GLN A 83 -9.96 -4.72 37.17
C GLN A 83 -10.26 -5.42 35.85
N TYR A 84 -9.70 -6.63 35.68
CA TYR A 84 -9.89 -7.41 34.47
C TYR A 84 -11.36 -7.82 34.31
N ASN A 85 -11.99 -7.35 33.23
CA ASN A 85 -13.36 -7.69 32.87
C ASN A 85 -13.39 -8.41 31.51
N VAL A 86 -13.92 -9.63 31.51
CA VAL A 86 -13.99 -10.48 30.31
C VAL A 86 -14.85 -9.83 29.22
N TRP A 87 -15.97 -9.22 29.58
CA TRP A 87 -16.92 -8.66 28.62
C TRP A 87 -16.32 -7.47 27.85
N GLU A 88 -15.54 -6.64 28.54
CA GLU A 88 -14.83 -5.52 27.92
C GLU A 88 -13.85 -6.01 26.86
N HIS A 89 -13.07 -7.05 27.18
CA HIS A 89 -12.07 -7.60 26.27
C HIS A 89 -12.69 -8.28 25.05
N VAL A 90 -13.78 -9.04 25.25
CA VAL A 90 -14.50 -9.72 24.16
C VAL A 90 -15.12 -8.71 23.19
N LEU A 91 -15.70 -7.62 23.69
CA LEU A 91 -16.24 -6.56 22.86
C LEU A 91 -15.13 -5.75 22.17
N TYR A 92 -14.06 -5.43 22.89
CA TYR A 92 -12.97 -4.63 22.37
C TYR A 92 -12.20 -5.36 21.24
N ALA A 93 -11.97 -6.66 21.37
CA ALA A 93 -11.14 -7.44 20.44
C ALA A 93 -11.54 -7.37 18.94
N PRO A 94 -12.83 -7.40 18.55
CA PRO A 94 -13.24 -7.15 17.17
C PRO A 94 -13.48 -5.66 16.87
N LEU A 95 -14.03 -4.89 17.83
CA LEU A 95 -14.48 -3.52 17.59
C LEU A 95 -13.31 -2.57 17.29
N HIS A 96 -12.18 -2.71 17.97
CA HIS A 96 -11.06 -1.79 17.72
C HIS A 96 -10.54 -1.87 16.28
N ARG A 97 -10.45 -3.10 15.73
CA ARG A 97 -10.07 -3.33 14.32
C ARG A 97 -11.11 -2.79 13.35
N LEU A 98 -12.39 -3.00 13.66
CA LEU A 98 -13.49 -2.52 12.83
C LEU A 98 -13.53 -1.00 12.78
N VAL A 99 -13.48 -0.33 13.93
CA VAL A 99 -13.50 1.12 14.04
C VAL A 99 -12.29 1.72 13.33
N TRP A 100 -11.10 1.17 13.56
CA TRP A 100 -9.89 1.64 12.87
C TRP A 100 -10.00 1.49 11.35
N ALA A 101 -10.50 0.35 10.86
CA ALA A 101 -10.72 0.11 9.45
C ALA A 101 -11.72 1.10 8.83
N VAL A 102 -12.84 1.35 9.52
CA VAL A 102 -13.86 2.32 9.08
C VAL A 102 -13.31 3.75 9.07
N ALA A 103 -12.53 4.13 10.09
CA ALA A 103 -11.87 5.42 10.15
C ALA A 103 -10.94 5.62 8.94
N MET A 104 -10.06 4.65 8.66
CA MET A 104 -9.17 4.68 7.49
C MET A 104 -9.95 4.68 6.16
N CYS A 105 -11.02 3.90 6.07
CA CYS A 105 -11.89 3.87 4.90
C CYS A 105 -12.54 5.23 4.63
N ASN A 106 -13.01 5.93 5.67
CA ASN A 106 -13.56 7.27 5.55
C ASN A 106 -12.54 8.25 4.94
N PHE A 107 -11.28 8.22 5.41
CA PHE A 107 -10.21 9.02 4.82
C PHE A 107 -10.05 8.76 3.32
N ILE A 108 -10.05 7.50 2.89
CA ILE A 108 -9.87 7.16 1.48
C ILE A 108 -11.08 7.65 0.65
N VAL A 109 -12.30 7.38 1.12
CA VAL A 109 -13.54 7.73 0.41
C VAL A 109 -13.65 9.23 0.21
N VAL A 110 -13.45 10.02 1.26
CA VAL A 110 -13.60 11.48 1.21
C VAL A 110 -12.50 12.11 0.36
N HIS A 111 -11.28 11.56 0.38
CA HIS A 111 -10.19 12.00 -0.49
C HIS A 111 -10.55 11.83 -1.96
N ASN A 112 -11.06 10.65 -2.32
CA ASN A 112 -11.43 10.32 -3.69
C ASN A 112 -12.69 11.04 -4.18
N ALA A 113 -13.57 11.47 -3.26
CA ALA A 113 -14.77 12.26 -3.57
C ALA A 113 -14.50 13.79 -3.61
N GLY A 114 -13.23 14.21 -3.59
CA GLY A 114 -12.84 15.62 -3.74
C GLY A 114 -12.98 16.47 -2.47
N GLY A 115 -13.27 15.87 -1.31
CA GLY A 115 -13.63 16.62 -0.10
C GLY A 115 -12.50 17.39 0.59
N TYR A 116 -11.23 17.07 0.31
CA TYR A 116 -10.11 17.52 1.13
C TYR A 116 -9.39 18.79 0.68
N GLY A 117 -9.69 19.33 -0.51
CA GLY A 117 -9.09 20.60 -0.98
C GLY A 117 -7.57 20.66 -0.79
N VAL A 118 -7.10 21.55 0.10
CA VAL A 118 -5.68 21.74 0.45
C VAL A 118 -5.00 20.47 0.97
N ILE A 119 -5.69 19.69 1.79
CA ILE A 119 -5.16 18.43 2.35
C ILE A 119 -4.95 17.41 1.22
N SER A 120 -5.79 17.44 0.18
CA SER A 120 -5.60 16.60 -1.01
C SER A 120 -4.28 16.92 -1.71
N SER A 121 -3.95 18.22 -1.85
CA SER A 121 -2.67 18.66 -2.43
C SER A 121 -1.46 18.19 -1.59
N PHE A 122 -1.58 18.27 -0.26
CA PHE A 122 -0.57 17.74 0.66
C PHE A 122 -0.38 16.24 0.48
N LEU A 123 -1.45 15.43 0.50
CA LEU A 123 -1.35 13.97 0.31
C LEU A 123 -0.83 13.59 -1.09
N GLY A 124 -1.06 14.44 -2.08
CA GLY A 124 -0.54 14.29 -3.44
C GLY A 124 0.94 14.68 -3.61
N CYS A 125 1.63 15.13 -2.55
CA CYS A 125 3.03 15.52 -2.64
C CYS A 125 3.91 14.36 -3.13
N ARG A 126 4.78 14.65 -4.11
CA ARG A 126 5.72 13.69 -4.69
C ARG A 126 6.67 13.06 -3.67
N LEU A 127 6.88 13.69 -2.52
CA LEU A 127 7.68 13.17 -1.41
C LEU A 127 7.07 11.90 -0.79
N PHE A 128 5.75 11.74 -0.83
CA PHE A 128 5.09 10.55 -0.29
C PHE A 128 5.29 9.31 -1.15
N ALA A 129 5.64 9.46 -2.43
CA ALA A 129 5.88 8.33 -3.32
C ALA A 129 7.12 7.49 -2.98
N PRO A 130 8.33 8.06 -2.73
CA PRO A 130 9.45 7.28 -2.24
C PRO A 130 9.27 6.84 -0.78
N LEU A 131 8.58 7.63 0.03
CA LEU A 131 8.32 7.28 1.43
C LEU A 131 7.41 6.05 1.55
N SER A 132 6.36 5.95 0.75
CA SER A 132 5.45 4.80 0.76
C SER A 132 6.14 3.48 0.40
N ARG A 133 7.12 3.54 -0.52
CA ARG A 133 7.97 2.38 -0.88
C ARG A 133 8.84 1.95 0.28
N LEU A 134 9.47 2.92 0.95
CA LEU A 134 10.27 2.62 2.14
C LEU A 134 9.42 2.01 3.26
N CYS A 135 8.20 2.53 3.47
CA CYS A 135 7.24 1.95 4.43
C CYS A 135 6.86 0.51 4.06
N TYR A 136 6.72 0.20 2.78
CA TYR A 136 6.48 -1.17 2.32
C TYR A 136 7.66 -2.10 2.65
N GLY A 137 8.89 -1.67 2.40
CA GLY A 137 10.06 -2.45 2.79
C GLY A 137 10.15 -2.65 4.32
N VAL A 138 9.85 -1.62 5.11
CA VAL A 138 9.79 -1.72 6.59
C VAL A 138 8.74 -2.75 7.00
N TYR A 139 7.57 -2.72 6.37
CA TYR A 139 6.50 -3.68 6.63
C TYR A 139 6.95 -5.13 6.41
N LEU A 140 7.82 -5.40 5.43
CA LEU A 140 8.35 -6.74 5.18
C LEU A 140 9.46 -7.13 6.17
N THR A 141 10.32 -6.18 6.56
CA THR A 141 11.53 -6.49 7.33
C THR A 141 11.35 -6.45 8.84
N HIS A 142 10.46 -5.59 9.34
CA HIS A 142 10.38 -5.32 10.78
C HIS A 142 10.11 -6.57 11.62
N VAL A 143 9.26 -7.49 11.15
CA VAL A 143 8.98 -8.75 11.87
C VAL A 143 10.22 -9.62 11.99
N ALA A 144 11.04 -9.70 10.95
CA ALA A 144 12.27 -10.49 10.98
C ALA A 144 13.28 -9.89 11.97
N ILE A 145 13.40 -8.56 11.99
CA ILE A 145 14.31 -7.83 12.90
C ILE A 145 13.87 -8.06 14.35
N MET A 146 12.58 -7.83 14.66
CA MET A 146 12.03 -8.08 15.99
C MET A 146 12.24 -9.53 16.45
N LEU A 147 12.14 -10.52 15.55
CA LEU A 147 12.39 -11.92 15.90
C LEU A 147 13.87 -12.20 16.19
N ILE A 148 14.80 -11.56 15.50
CA ILE A 148 16.25 -11.70 15.73
C ILE A 148 16.62 -11.06 17.06
N GLU A 149 16.12 -9.86 17.35
CA GLU A 149 16.32 -9.16 18.62
C GLU A 149 15.76 -10.00 19.77
N LEU A 150 14.54 -10.50 19.61
CA LEU A 150 13.91 -11.36 20.61
C LEU A 150 14.68 -12.65 20.87
N GLY A 151 15.23 -13.29 19.83
CA GLY A 151 16.04 -14.50 19.95
C GLY A 151 17.43 -14.26 20.56
N SER A 152 17.95 -13.02 20.45
CA SER A 152 19.23 -12.61 21.02
C SER A 152 19.11 -12.19 22.49
N SER A 153 17.90 -11.88 22.94
CA SER A 153 17.61 -11.51 24.33
C SER A 153 17.67 -12.74 25.25
N HIS A 154 18.80 -12.90 25.95
CA HIS A 154 19.04 -14.02 26.87
C HIS A 154 18.53 -13.79 28.31
N SER A 155 17.99 -12.61 28.63
CA SER A 155 17.49 -12.27 29.97
C SER A 155 16.08 -11.69 29.95
N SER A 156 15.29 -11.99 31.00
CA SER A 156 13.98 -11.37 31.21
C SER A 156 14.17 -9.92 31.65
N GLU A 157 13.99 -8.98 30.73
CA GLU A 157 14.04 -7.55 31.05
C GLU A 157 12.74 -7.08 31.72
N TYR A 158 12.87 -6.06 32.56
CA TYR A 158 11.72 -5.39 33.15
C TYR A 158 11.12 -4.43 32.13
N VAL A 159 9.86 -4.66 31.76
CA VAL A 159 9.12 -3.77 30.88
C VAL A 159 8.92 -2.42 31.57
N THR A 160 9.66 -1.41 31.15
CA THR A 160 9.50 -0.01 31.56
C THR A 160 9.09 0.83 30.37
N MET A 161 8.36 1.92 30.58
CA MET A 161 7.90 2.79 29.48
C MET A 161 9.07 3.39 28.69
N ILE A 162 10.18 3.70 29.37
CA ILE A 162 11.39 4.23 28.74
C ILE A 162 12.06 3.14 27.91
N GLY A 163 12.22 1.92 28.44
CA GLY A 163 12.76 0.79 27.70
C GLY A 163 11.94 0.48 26.45
N LEU A 164 10.61 0.36 26.58
CA LEU A 164 9.70 0.17 25.43
C LEU A 164 9.84 1.26 24.37
N THR A 165 10.04 2.51 24.78
CA THR A 165 10.23 3.61 23.84
C THR A 165 11.56 3.44 23.10
N GLN A 166 12.63 3.10 23.81
CA GLN A 166 13.94 2.84 23.20
C GLN A 166 13.89 1.66 22.22
N ASP A 167 13.21 0.57 22.58
CA ASP A 167 13.03 -0.59 21.72
C ASP A 167 12.28 -0.21 20.44
N ILE A 168 11.15 0.51 20.55
CA ILE A 168 10.37 0.95 19.38
C ILE A 168 11.22 1.81 18.43
N PHE A 169 12.02 2.75 18.96
CA PHE A 169 12.89 3.58 18.13
C PHE A 169 14.07 2.78 17.54
N GLY A 170 14.59 1.81 18.28
CA GLY A 170 15.61 0.86 17.83
C GLY A 170 15.12 0.05 16.63
N ASP A 171 14.04 -0.70 16.81
CA ASP A 171 13.40 -1.53 15.80
C ASP A 171 13.04 -0.73 14.54
N LEU A 172 12.49 0.48 14.74
CA LEU A 172 12.13 1.38 13.65
C LEU A 172 13.37 1.84 12.86
N SER A 173 14.43 2.25 13.55
CA SER A 173 15.66 2.72 12.90
C SER A 173 16.34 1.59 12.11
N MET A 174 16.44 0.40 12.69
CA MET A 174 17.01 -0.78 12.04
C MET A 174 16.16 -1.23 10.85
N SER A 175 14.84 -1.26 11.00
CA SER A 175 13.93 -1.62 9.92
C SER A 175 13.98 -0.62 8.77
N LEU A 176 14.10 0.68 9.06
CA LEU A 176 14.26 1.72 8.03
C LEU A 176 15.57 1.56 7.27
N LEU A 177 16.68 1.26 7.95
CA LEU A 177 17.99 1.04 7.31
C LEU A 177 17.96 -0.19 6.40
N VAL A 178 17.45 -1.33 6.89
CA VAL A 178 17.37 -2.56 6.10
C VAL A 178 16.41 -2.39 4.91
N SER A 179 15.24 -1.78 5.15
CA SER A 179 14.28 -1.45 4.09
C SER A 179 14.89 -0.56 3.01
N PHE A 180 15.68 0.45 3.40
CA PHE A 180 16.36 1.33 2.46
C PHE A 180 17.33 0.57 1.56
N VAL A 181 18.15 -0.31 2.15
CA VAL A 181 19.09 -1.16 1.39
C VAL A 181 18.33 -2.09 0.44
N LEU A 182 17.25 -2.75 0.91
CA LEU A 182 16.43 -3.63 0.07
C LEU A 182 15.75 -2.87 -1.08
N ASN A 183 15.23 -1.67 -0.82
CA ASN A 183 14.63 -0.84 -1.85
C ASN A 183 15.66 -0.41 -2.93
N LEU A 184 16.90 -0.14 -2.54
CA LEU A 184 17.99 0.14 -3.51
C LEU A 184 18.38 -1.10 -4.34
N LEU A 185 18.49 -2.27 -3.70
CA LEU A 185 18.98 -3.48 -4.35
C LEU A 185 17.91 -4.20 -5.19
N LEU A 186 16.66 -4.19 -4.76
CA LEU A 186 15.59 -4.97 -5.38
C LEU A 186 14.55 -4.07 -6.04
N GLU A 187 13.95 -3.15 -5.29
CA GLU A 187 12.78 -2.41 -5.76
C GLU A 187 13.13 -1.44 -6.89
N SER A 188 14.24 -0.70 -6.79
CA SER A 188 14.72 0.21 -7.84
C SER A 188 15.00 -0.45 -9.20
N PRO A 189 15.75 -1.57 -9.30
CA PRO A 189 15.94 -2.26 -10.56
C PRO A 189 14.65 -2.92 -11.08
N LEU A 190 13.83 -3.50 -10.19
CA LEU A 190 12.54 -4.09 -10.58
C LEU A 190 11.58 -3.04 -11.15
N ASP A 191 11.54 -1.84 -10.56
CA ASP A 191 10.75 -0.71 -11.05
C ASP A 191 11.16 -0.30 -12.46
N THR A 192 12.48 -0.23 -12.70
CA THR A 192 13.04 0.13 -14.00
C THR A 192 12.71 -0.94 -15.03
N PHE A 193 12.83 -2.21 -14.64
CA PHE A 193 12.46 -3.35 -15.48
C PHE A 193 10.96 -3.33 -15.82
N HIS A 194 10.09 -3.15 -14.83
CA HIS A 194 8.64 -3.09 -15.02
C HIS A 194 8.23 -1.96 -15.97
N LYS A 195 8.81 -0.76 -15.82
CA LYS A 195 8.56 0.37 -16.71
C LYS A 195 8.98 0.07 -18.16
N LYS A 196 10.14 -0.57 -18.35
CA LYS A 196 10.62 -0.98 -19.68
C LYS A 196 9.72 -2.05 -20.28
N LEU A 197 9.33 -3.07 -19.51
CA LEU A 197 8.44 -4.14 -19.94
C LEU A 197 7.08 -3.60 -20.36
N LYS A 198 6.46 -2.74 -19.53
CA LYS A 198 5.18 -2.08 -19.83
C LYS A 198 5.24 -1.29 -21.14
N ARG A 199 6.31 -0.50 -21.35
CA ARG A 199 6.52 0.23 -22.60
C ARG A 199 6.66 -0.71 -23.80
N SER A 200 7.41 -1.80 -23.65
CA SER A 200 7.58 -2.79 -24.71
C SER A 200 6.24 -3.42 -25.13
N ILE A 201 5.42 -3.84 -24.16
CA ILE A 201 4.10 -4.43 -24.40
C ILE A 201 3.16 -3.42 -25.06
N LEU A 202 3.12 -2.17 -24.57
CA LEU A 202 2.29 -1.12 -25.16
C LEU A 202 2.67 -0.85 -26.62
N ASN A 203 3.97 -0.77 -26.94
CA ASN A 203 4.44 -0.60 -28.30
C ASN A 203 4.03 -1.76 -29.22
N HIS A 204 4.06 -3.01 -28.73
CA HIS A 204 3.61 -4.17 -29.49
C HIS A 204 2.09 -4.16 -29.72
N MET A 205 1.30 -3.75 -28.71
CA MET A 205 -0.15 -3.61 -28.85
C MET A 205 -0.52 -2.51 -29.85
N GLU A 206 0.19 -1.38 -29.83
CA GLU A 206 0.01 -0.31 -30.80
C GLU A 206 0.42 -0.73 -32.22
N ALA A 207 1.52 -1.48 -32.36
CA ALA A 207 1.93 -2.04 -33.65
C ALA A 207 0.89 -3.01 -34.21
N SER A 208 0.39 -3.94 -33.38
CA SER A 208 -0.68 -4.87 -33.76
C SER A 208 -1.97 -4.15 -34.14
N LYS A 209 -2.32 -3.05 -33.45
CA LYS A 209 -3.50 -2.26 -33.77
C LYS A 209 -3.33 -1.50 -35.09
N ARG A 210 -2.14 -0.99 -35.40
CA ARG A 210 -1.85 -0.37 -36.71
C ARG A 210 -1.96 -1.39 -37.84
N THR A 211 -1.42 -2.60 -37.66
CA THR A 211 -1.51 -3.69 -38.66
C THR A 211 -2.95 -4.10 -38.97
N GLN A 212 -3.87 -4.04 -37.99
CA GLN A 212 -5.30 -4.33 -38.16
C GLN A 212 -6.10 -3.21 -38.84
N VAL A 213 -5.66 -1.94 -38.72
CA VAL A 213 -6.35 -0.77 -39.32
C VAL A 213 -6.03 -0.61 -40.81
N TYR A 214 -4.90 -1.13 -41.29
CA TYR A 214 -4.74 -1.35 -42.72
C TYR A 214 -5.57 -2.58 -43.10
N PRO A 215 -6.57 -2.47 -43.99
CA PRO A 215 -7.28 -3.65 -44.44
C PRO A 215 -6.27 -4.60 -45.09
N ILE A 216 -6.45 -5.89 -44.86
CA ILE A 216 -5.61 -6.97 -45.43
C ILE A 216 -5.46 -6.81 -46.97
N SER A 217 -6.38 -6.10 -47.63
CA SER A 217 -6.30 -5.74 -49.05
C SER A 217 -5.12 -4.82 -49.43
N ALA A 218 -4.54 -4.05 -48.51
CA ALA A 218 -3.32 -3.26 -48.75
C ALA A 218 -2.03 -4.07 -48.51
N GLN A 219 -2.10 -5.13 -47.69
CA GLN A 219 -0.96 -6.03 -47.42
C GLN A 219 -0.89 -7.20 -48.40
N VAL A 220 -2.04 -7.59 -48.96
CA VAL A 220 -2.17 -8.62 -50.01
C VAL A 220 -2.34 -7.91 -51.36
N GLY A 221 -1.50 -6.92 -51.62
CA GLY A 221 -1.16 -6.57 -53.00
C GLY A 221 -0.28 -7.69 -53.53
N ILE A 222 -0.89 -8.73 -54.10
CA ILE A 222 -0.19 -9.77 -54.85
C ILE A 222 0.49 -9.09 -56.02
N ASP A 223 1.75 -8.71 -55.86
CA ASP A 223 2.65 -8.42 -56.97
C ASP A 223 2.97 -9.77 -57.62
N SER A 224 2.22 -10.09 -58.68
CA SER A 224 2.44 -11.26 -59.54
C SER A 224 3.79 -11.25 -60.25
N ARG A 225 4.72 -10.33 -59.95
CA ARG A 225 6.05 -10.29 -60.55
C ARG A 225 7.14 -9.77 -59.61
N ARG A 226 7.51 -10.48 -58.54
CA ARG A 226 8.93 -10.58 -58.09
C ARG A 226 9.09 -11.44 -56.84
N THR A 227 9.52 -12.67 -57.08
CA THR A 227 10.18 -13.52 -56.10
C THR A 227 11.59 -12.99 -55.84
N TYR A 228 11.82 -12.11 -54.86
CA TYR A 228 13.13 -12.04 -54.17
C TYR A 228 12.94 -11.50 -52.75
N LEU A 229 13.12 -12.40 -51.78
CA LEU A 229 13.37 -12.08 -50.38
C LEU A 229 14.56 -11.14 -50.27
N LYS A 230 14.46 -10.09 -49.44
CA LYS A 230 15.65 -9.39 -48.93
C LYS A 230 15.55 -9.22 -47.42
N PRO A 231 16.58 -9.63 -46.66
CA PRO A 231 16.53 -9.65 -45.20
C PRO A 231 16.85 -8.26 -44.60
N THR A 232 16.27 -8.02 -43.43
CA THR A 232 16.72 -7.14 -42.32
C THR A 232 17.68 -6.00 -42.65
N GLY A 233 17.24 -4.75 -42.42
CA GLY A 233 18.11 -3.57 -42.47
C GLY A 233 17.48 -2.35 -41.80
N ILE A 234 18.25 -1.74 -40.91
CA ILE A 234 17.98 -0.62 -40.02
C ILE A 234 17.89 0.73 -40.77
N LEU A 235 16.78 1.48 -40.57
CA LEU A 235 16.57 2.97 -40.54
C LEU A 235 17.13 3.83 -41.74
N PRO A 236 16.87 5.16 -41.91
CA PRO A 236 16.25 6.18 -41.04
C PRO A 236 15.23 7.15 -41.72
N ARG A 237 14.78 8.16 -40.93
CA ARG A 237 14.00 9.35 -41.33
C ARG A 237 14.52 10.03 -42.61
N TYR A 238 13.62 10.48 -43.48
CA TYR A 238 13.83 11.70 -44.26
C TYR A 238 12.55 12.52 -44.33
N LYS A 239 12.70 13.82 -44.11
CA LYS A 239 11.70 14.88 -44.05
C LYS A 239 11.93 15.71 -45.31
N ILE A 240 10.91 15.94 -46.13
CA ILE A 240 10.93 17.02 -47.13
C ILE A 240 9.59 17.74 -47.01
N ASP A 241 9.70 19.00 -46.64
CA ASP A 241 8.66 20.04 -46.58
C ASP A 241 8.31 20.51 -48.03
N PRO A 242 7.36 21.43 -48.24
CA PRO A 242 6.44 21.46 -49.40
C PRO A 242 6.91 22.30 -50.60
N GLU A 243 6.53 21.90 -51.81
CA GLU A 243 6.51 22.66 -53.08
C GLU A 243 5.86 21.72 -54.13
N GLU A 244 5.08 22.10 -55.13
CA GLU A 244 4.72 23.37 -55.73
C GLU A 244 3.47 23.14 -56.61
N ASN A 245 2.93 24.24 -57.08
CA ASN A 245 1.64 24.55 -57.67
C ASN A 245 1.37 23.97 -59.09
N GLN A 246 0.15 23.45 -59.30
CA GLN A 246 -0.76 23.62 -60.47
C GLN A 246 -0.33 23.17 -61.90
N PRO A 247 -1.27 23.12 -62.88
CA PRO A 247 -2.73 23.28 -62.79
C PRO A 247 -3.56 22.00 -63.04
#